data_AF-A0A948ZHM2-F1
#
_entry.id   AF-A0A948ZHM2-F1
#
_cell.length_a   1.000
_cell.length_b   1.000
_cell.length_c   1.000
_cell.angle_alpha   90.00
_cell.angle_beta   90.00
_cell.angle_gamma   90.00
#
_symmetry.space_group_name_H-M   'P 1'
#
loop_
_entity.id
_entity.type
_entity.pdbx_description
1 polymer ?
#
loop_
_entity_poly.entity_id
_entity_poly.type
_entity_poly.pdbx_seq_one_letter_code
_entity_poly.pdbx_strand_id
1 'polypeptide(L)'
;SAGGAKAKIDDKEIHKSHLNFLISKLLNSEFEEVNSDNLKHSFKLKFQAIDHLEELAEELLDKIKQAKKVFLTEELINLIKELEGYQKHQDKLKAPNNIDISSALGGEFYNENSELINEHKAIYSLLRAARRIEQNKFGHWGVYDWREIKPKTINDKIYLILKNHGKPMHFAEIAGKINQVEFDKKQANTATVHNELILDKKYVLVGRGLYGLKDWGYQKGTVADVIAEILNEAGAAMSRDEIINKVLEKRLVKKATVILALMDKDRFEKADGKYKVRS
;
A
#
# COMPACT_ATOMS: atom_id res chain seq x y z
N SER A 1 -27.68 2.66 -14.77
CA SER A 1 -27.11 1.31 -14.56
C SER A 1 -26.65 1.08 -13.12
N ALA A 2 -27.54 1.22 -12.13
CA ALA A 2 -27.23 1.07 -10.70
C ALA A 2 -27.73 -0.27 -10.07
N GLY A 3 -28.31 -1.16 -10.87
CA GLY A 3 -28.92 -2.41 -10.40
C GLY A 3 -27.95 -3.57 -10.13
N GLY A 4 -26.78 -3.61 -10.79
CA GLY A 4 -25.87 -4.76 -10.72
C GLY A 4 -25.05 -4.87 -9.43
N ALA A 5 -24.72 -3.75 -8.78
CA ALA A 5 -23.92 -3.75 -7.55
C ALA A 5 -24.75 -4.12 -6.30
N LYS A 6 -26.06 -3.82 -6.31
CA LYS A 6 -26.97 -4.12 -5.19
C LYS A 6 -27.31 -5.62 -5.15
N ALA A 7 -27.49 -6.26 -6.31
CA ALA A 7 -27.76 -7.70 -6.43
C ALA A 7 -26.58 -8.57 -5.93
N LYS A 8 -25.32 -8.22 -6.25
CA LYS A 8 -24.14 -8.99 -5.82
C LYS A 8 -23.88 -8.97 -4.30
N ILE A 9 -24.28 -7.89 -3.61
CA ILE A 9 -24.15 -7.80 -2.15
C ILE A 9 -25.21 -8.69 -1.48
N ASP A 10 -26.41 -8.73 -2.04
CA ASP A 10 -27.51 -9.60 -1.59
C ASP A 10 -27.14 -11.08 -1.71
N ASP A 11 -26.57 -11.48 -2.84
CA ASP A 11 -26.12 -12.87 -3.08
C ASP A 11 -25.06 -13.31 -2.06
N LYS A 12 -24.09 -12.45 -1.71
CA LYS A 12 -23.04 -12.82 -0.73
C LYS A 12 -23.59 -13.08 0.66
N GLU A 13 -24.53 -12.26 1.14
CA GLU A 13 -25.14 -12.44 2.46
C GLU A 13 -26.07 -13.68 2.47
N ILE A 14 -26.75 -13.94 1.36
CA ILE A 14 -27.55 -15.17 1.18
C ILE A 14 -26.63 -16.41 1.19
N HIS A 15 -25.53 -16.41 0.43
CA HIS A 15 -24.58 -17.52 0.41
C HIS A 15 -23.94 -17.77 1.77
N LYS A 16 -23.59 -16.69 2.50
CA LYS A 16 -23.09 -16.79 3.88
C LYS A 16 -24.13 -17.42 4.80
N SER A 17 -25.39 -17.03 4.68
CA SER A 17 -26.50 -17.59 5.47
C SER A 17 -26.72 -19.06 5.17
N HIS A 18 -26.65 -19.47 3.90
CA HIS A 18 -26.73 -20.88 3.51
C HIS A 18 -25.54 -21.70 4.04
N LEU A 19 -24.32 -21.16 3.96
CA LEU A 19 -23.14 -21.84 4.50
C LEU A 19 -23.24 -22.00 6.03
N ASN A 20 -23.63 -20.95 6.74
CA ASN A 20 -23.86 -21.02 8.19
C ASN A 20 -24.94 -22.05 8.54
N PHE A 21 -26.02 -22.12 7.75
CA PHE A 21 -27.04 -23.15 7.92
C PHE A 21 -26.47 -24.56 7.71
N LEU A 22 -25.68 -24.80 6.66
CA LEU A 22 -25.03 -26.08 6.41
C LEU A 22 -24.07 -26.47 7.55
N ILE A 23 -23.23 -25.54 8.02
CA ILE A 23 -22.30 -25.81 9.12
C ILE A 23 -23.09 -26.16 10.40
N SER A 24 -24.10 -25.36 10.75
CA SER A 24 -24.91 -25.58 11.96
C SER A 24 -25.79 -26.83 11.93
N LYS A 25 -26.16 -27.33 10.74
CA LYS A 25 -27.02 -28.52 10.60
C LYS A 25 -26.26 -29.81 10.33
N LEU A 26 -25.23 -29.75 9.49
CA LEU A 26 -24.52 -30.94 9.02
C LEU A 26 -23.23 -31.20 9.77
N LEU A 27 -22.61 -30.15 10.34
CA LEU A 27 -21.25 -30.22 10.87
C LEU A 27 -21.17 -29.77 12.34
N ASN A 28 -22.31 -29.55 13.00
CA ASN A 28 -22.37 -29.15 14.41
C ASN A 28 -21.85 -30.24 15.37
N SER A 29 -21.66 -31.48 14.93
CA SER A 29 -20.95 -32.48 15.75
C SER A 29 -19.44 -32.22 15.79
N GLU A 30 -18.87 -31.72 14.70
CA GLU A 30 -17.42 -31.61 14.47
C GLU A 30 -16.87 -30.21 14.72
N PHE A 31 -17.66 -29.16 14.43
CA PHE A 31 -17.24 -27.76 14.50
C PHE A 31 -18.01 -27.00 15.58
N GLU A 32 -17.37 -25.94 16.09
CA GLU A 32 -17.98 -24.95 16.97
C GLU A 32 -17.51 -23.54 16.61
N GLU A 33 -18.29 -22.53 16.98
CA GLU A 33 -17.94 -21.13 16.79
C GLU A 33 -16.81 -20.72 17.74
N VAL A 34 -15.87 -19.93 17.21
CA VAL A 34 -14.79 -19.33 17.99
C VAL A 34 -15.27 -18.00 18.54
N ASN A 35 -15.34 -17.92 19.88
CA ASN A 35 -15.53 -16.66 20.59
C ASN A 35 -14.18 -16.20 21.16
N SER A 36 -13.52 -15.27 20.48
CA SER A 36 -12.18 -14.79 20.80
C SER A 36 -12.09 -13.27 20.64
N ASP A 37 -11.33 -12.63 21.53
CA ASP A 37 -10.99 -11.21 21.40
C ASP A 37 -9.91 -10.97 20.35
N ASN A 38 -9.08 -11.98 20.05
CA ASN A 38 -7.95 -11.88 19.15
C ASN A 38 -8.24 -12.36 17.74
N LEU A 39 -9.23 -13.25 17.57
CA LEU A 39 -9.63 -13.79 16.28
C LEU A 39 -10.98 -13.22 15.81
N LYS A 40 -11.15 -13.15 14.49
CA LYS A 40 -12.43 -12.81 13.84
C LYS A 40 -13.41 -13.97 14.05
N HIS A 41 -14.69 -13.67 13.85
CA HIS A 41 -15.74 -14.69 13.82
C HIS A 41 -15.36 -15.83 12.87
N SER A 42 -15.17 -17.01 13.42
CA SER A 42 -14.63 -18.18 12.73
C SER A 42 -15.15 -19.47 13.38
N PHE A 43 -14.87 -20.60 12.75
CA PHE A 43 -15.22 -21.93 13.25
C PHE A 43 -13.93 -22.71 13.50
N LYS A 44 -13.92 -23.53 14.56
CA LYS A 44 -12.86 -24.49 14.86
C LYS A 44 -13.41 -25.90 15.00
N LEU A 45 -12.55 -26.90 14.89
CA LEU A 45 -12.88 -28.27 15.29
C LEU A 45 -13.02 -28.32 16.81
N LYS A 46 -14.06 -28.98 17.32
CA LYS A 46 -14.36 -29.02 18.76
C LYS A 46 -13.19 -29.52 19.61
N PHE A 47 -12.50 -30.55 19.12
CA PHE A 47 -11.41 -31.19 19.84
C PHE A 47 -10.04 -30.53 19.62
N GLN A 48 -9.99 -29.44 18.86
CA GLN A 48 -8.74 -28.73 18.58
C GLN A 48 -8.69 -27.42 19.35
N ALA A 49 -7.71 -27.33 20.25
CA ALA A 49 -7.41 -26.11 20.98
C ALA A 49 -6.78 -25.05 20.06
N ILE A 50 -7.14 -23.79 20.27
CA ILE A 50 -6.67 -22.66 19.45
C ILE A 50 -5.79 -21.67 20.23
N ASP A 51 -5.48 -21.94 21.49
CA ASP A 51 -4.73 -21.01 22.36
C ASP A 51 -3.38 -20.62 21.75
N HIS A 52 -2.73 -21.56 21.07
CA HIS A 52 -1.49 -21.34 20.34
C HIS A 52 -1.63 -20.33 19.18
N LEU A 53 -2.78 -20.28 18.52
CA LEU A 53 -3.08 -19.31 17.46
C LEU A 53 -3.35 -17.92 18.07
N GLU A 54 -3.98 -17.87 19.23
CA GLU A 54 -4.23 -16.61 19.95
C GLU A 54 -2.93 -16.02 20.48
N GLU A 55 -2.09 -16.82 21.13
CA GLU A 55 -0.73 -16.46 21.58
C GLU A 55 0.08 -15.89 20.40
N LEU A 56 0.09 -16.57 19.25
CA LEU A 56 0.76 -16.10 18.05
C LEU A 56 0.19 -14.81 17.47
N ALA A 57 -1.13 -14.65 17.47
CA ALA A 57 -1.79 -13.44 16.97
C ALA A 57 -1.43 -12.22 17.83
N GLU A 58 -1.36 -12.39 19.15
CA GLU A 58 -0.94 -11.35 20.10
C GLU A 58 0.54 -10.97 19.92
N GLU A 59 1.44 -11.96 19.92
CA GLU A 59 2.87 -11.74 19.71
C GLU A 59 3.16 -11.01 18.39
N LEU A 60 2.52 -11.46 17.30
CA LEU A 60 2.65 -10.85 15.99
C LEU A 60 2.14 -9.41 15.98
N LEU A 61 0.97 -9.17 16.59
CA LEU A 61 0.40 -7.84 16.67
C LEU A 61 1.36 -6.87 17.38
N ASP A 62 1.99 -7.31 18.46
CA ASP A 62 2.94 -6.48 19.20
C ASP A 62 4.22 -6.23 18.41
N LYS A 63 4.74 -7.21 17.67
CA LYS A 63 5.86 -6.99 16.74
C LYS A 63 5.51 -5.98 15.64
N ILE A 64 4.32 -6.08 15.04
CA ILE A 64 3.86 -5.12 14.03
C ILE A 64 3.79 -3.70 14.62
N LYS A 65 3.22 -3.55 15.84
CA LYS A 65 3.17 -2.24 16.52
C LYS A 65 4.55 -1.67 16.80
N GLN A 66 5.50 -2.50 17.24
CA GLN A 66 6.87 -2.10 17.53
C GLN A 66 7.60 -1.63 16.27
N ALA A 67 7.41 -2.33 15.16
CA ALA A 67 8.05 -2.01 13.89
C ALA A 67 7.54 -0.70 13.24
N LYS A 68 6.31 -0.27 13.56
CA LYS A 68 5.68 0.97 13.05
C LYS A 68 5.70 1.09 11.53
N LYS A 69 5.64 -0.04 10.83
CA LYS A 69 5.56 -0.12 9.37
C LYS A 69 4.56 -1.19 8.96
N VAL A 70 4.06 -1.08 7.73
CA VAL A 70 3.28 -2.13 7.08
C VAL A 70 4.21 -3.18 6.47
N PHE A 71 3.66 -4.36 6.20
CA PHE A 71 4.42 -5.53 5.73
C PHE A 71 3.73 -6.19 4.54
N LEU A 72 4.50 -6.84 3.68
CA LEU A 72 3.98 -7.81 2.71
C LEU A 72 3.70 -9.16 3.38
N THR A 73 2.91 -10.01 2.72
CA THR A 73 2.55 -11.33 3.25
C THR A 73 3.78 -12.19 3.54
N GLU A 74 4.75 -12.21 2.63
CA GLU A 74 6.02 -12.93 2.80
C GLU A 74 6.82 -12.45 4.01
N GLU A 75 6.90 -11.13 4.21
CA GLU A 75 7.59 -10.56 5.37
C GLU A 75 6.93 -10.98 6.69
N LEU A 76 5.58 -11.02 6.73
CA LEU A 76 4.88 -11.50 7.93
C LEU A 76 5.03 -13.00 8.15
N ILE A 77 5.05 -13.82 7.10
CA ILE A 77 5.31 -15.25 7.22
C ILE A 77 6.69 -15.49 7.86
N ASN A 78 7.70 -14.75 7.39
CA ASN A 78 9.05 -14.86 7.96
C ASN A 78 9.11 -14.34 9.40
N LEU A 79 8.48 -13.20 9.68
CA LEU A 79 8.39 -12.64 11.03
C LEU A 79 7.73 -13.62 12.02
N ILE A 80 6.66 -14.30 11.61
CA ILE A 80 5.96 -15.28 12.45
C ILE A 80 6.87 -16.47 12.77
N LYS A 81 7.68 -16.93 11.81
CA LYS A 81 8.62 -18.05 12.05
C LYS A 81 9.69 -17.73 13.09
N GLU A 82 9.98 -16.46 13.32
CA GLU A 82 10.93 -15.97 14.32
C GLU A 82 10.31 -15.82 15.73
N LEU A 83 8.98 -15.94 15.87
CA LEU A 83 8.29 -15.80 17.14
C LEU A 83 8.52 -16.99 18.07
N GLU A 84 8.61 -16.73 19.37
CA GLU A 84 8.75 -17.76 20.40
C GLU A 84 7.53 -18.69 20.43
N GLY A 85 6.32 -18.13 20.32
CA GLY A 85 5.10 -18.91 20.21
C GLY A 85 5.09 -19.84 18.98
N TYR A 86 5.74 -19.45 17.88
CA TYR A 86 5.80 -20.29 16.68
C TYR A 86 6.72 -21.47 16.89
N GLN A 87 7.90 -21.21 17.44
CA GLN A 87 8.89 -22.25 17.78
C GLN A 87 8.28 -23.29 18.72
N LYS A 88 7.53 -22.82 19.74
CA LYS A 88 6.85 -23.66 20.73
C LYS A 88 5.74 -24.54 20.16
N HIS A 89 5.00 -24.07 19.16
CA HIS A 89 3.82 -24.77 18.60
C HIS A 89 3.97 -25.18 17.14
N GLN A 90 5.20 -25.27 16.63
CA GLN A 90 5.48 -25.49 15.21
C GLN A 90 4.76 -26.73 14.65
N ASP A 91 4.70 -27.82 15.41
CA ASP A 91 4.09 -29.08 14.98
C ASP A 91 2.57 -28.98 14.81
N LYS A 92 1.91 -28.05 15.52
CA LYS A 92 0.47 -27.80 15.39
C LYS A 92 0.12 -27.00 14.13
N LEU A 93 1.09 -26.29 13.56
CA LEU A 93 0.93 -25.45 12.38
C LEU A 93 1.27 -26.18 11.07
N LYS A 94 1.93 -27.35 11.16
CA LYS A 94 2.20 -28.23 10.03
C LYS A 94 0.97 -29.08 9.75
N ALA A 95 0.02 -28.54 8.99
CA ALA A 95 -1.12 -29.31 8.51
C ALA A 95 -0.76 -30.07 7.21
N PRO A 96 -0.84 -31.41 7.17
CA PRO A 96 -0.75 -32.14 5.92
C PRO A 96 -2.03 -31.91 5.12
N ASN A 97 -2.03 -30.92 4.22
CA ASN A 97 -3.09 -30.78 3.24
C ASN A 97 -2.50 -30.53 1.84
N ASN A 98 -3.13 -31.13 0.84
CA ASN A 98 -2.80 -31.01 -0.58
C ASN A 98 -3.72 -30.01 -1.29
N ILE A 99 -4.54 -29.25 -0.54
CA ILE A 99 -5.49 -28.31 -1.11
C ILE A 99 -4.67 -27.15 -1.67
N ASP A 100 -4.84 -26.83 -2.94
CA ASP A 100 -4.27 -25.62 -3.53
C ASP A 100 -5.25 -24.47 -3.36
N ILE A 101 -4.81 -23.40 -2.70
CA ILE A 101 -5.63 -22.19 -2.49
C ILE A 101 -5.27 -21.04 -3.45
N SER A 102 -4.36 -21.25 -4.40
CA SER A 102 -3.85 -20.21 -5.32
C SER A 102 -4.96 -19.41 -6.00
N SER A 103 -6.05 -20.08 -6.39
CA SER A 103 -7.20 -19.46 -7.07
C SER A 103 -7.97 -18.48 -6.19
N ALA A 104 -7.83 -18.58 -4.87
CA ALA A 104 -8.46 -17.71 -3.89
C ALA A 104 -7.52 -16.61 -3.35
N LEU A 105 -6.26 -16.58 -3.80
CA LEU A 105 -5.25 -15.61 -3.36
C LEU A 105 -5.18 -14.40 -4.30
N GLY A 106 -4.63 -13.31 -3.77
CA GLY A 106 -4.44 -12.05 -4.50
C GLY A 106 -5.64 -11.12 -4.47
N GLY A 107 -5.43 -9.92 -5.02
CA GLY A 107 -6.48 -8.93 -5.19
C GLY A 107 -6.36 -8.23 -6.54
N GLU A 108 -7.35 -7.44 -6.89
CA GLU A 108 -7.38 -6.71 -8.16
C GLU A 108 -6.16 -5.78 -8.36
N PHE A 109 -5.53 -5.32 -7.27
CA PHE A 109 -4.45 -4.35 -7.29
C PHE A 109 -3.10 -4.87 -6.77
N TYR A 110 -2.98 -6.17 -6.48
CA TYR A 110 -1.73 -6.78 -6.02
C TYR A 110 -1.70 -8.28 -6.28
N ASN A 111 -0.49 -8.81 -6.48
CA ASN A 111 -0.26 -10.24 -6.61
C ASN A 111 0.33 -10.78 -5.31
N GLU A 112 -0.03 -12.01 -4.98
CA GLU A 112 0.50 -12.75 -3.83
C GLU A 112 1.45 -13.85 -4.30
N ASN A 113 2.42 -14.19 -3.45
CA ASN A 113 3.25 -15.38 -3.68
C ASN A 113 2.46 -16.63 -3.29
N SER A 114 1.67 -17.14 -4.24
CA SER A 114 0.77 -18.28 -4.01
C SER A 114 1.51 -19.56 -3.61
N GLU A 115 2.74 -19.76 -4.10
CA GLU A 115 3.56 -20.92 -3.76
C GLU A 115 3.95 -20.89 -2.27
N LEU A 116 4.52 -19.76 -1.82
CA LEU A 116 4.88 -19.55 -0.42
C LEU A 116 3.66 -19.65 0.52
N ILE A 117 2.52 -19.08 0.12
CA ILE A 117 1.29 -19.16 0.91
C ILE A 117 0.76 -20.60 0.96
N ASN A 118 0.87 -21.36 -0.13
CA ASN A 118 0.50 -22.77 -0.15
C ASN A 118 1.41 -23.66 0.72
N GLU A 119 2.68 -23.30 0.86
CA GLU A 119 3.61 -23.94 1.80
C GLU A 119 3.25 -23.60 3.27
N HIS A 120 2.73 -22.40 3.52
CA HIS A 120 2.49 -21.87 4.86
C HIS A 120 1.03 -21.50 5.14
N LYS A 121 0.09 -22.36 4.72
CA LYS A 121 -1.36 -22.12 4.80
C LYS A 121 -1.89 -21.84 6.20
N ALA A 122 -1.36 -22.52 7.21
CA ALA A 122 -1.78 -22.31 8.60
C ALA A 122 -1.41 -20.89 9.06
N ILE A 123 -0.20 -20.43 8.72
CA ILE A 123 0.27 -19.08 9.01
C ILE A 123 -0.58 -18.04 8.26
N TYR A 124 -0.82 -18.25 6.96
CA TYR A 124 -1.67 -17.35 6.18
C TYR A 124 -3.11 -17.31 6.69
N SER A 125 -3.67 -18.46 7.07
CA SER A 125 -5.00 -18.55 7.70
C SER A 125 -5.05 -17.77 9.01
N LEU A 126 -4.00 -17.86 9.84
CA LEU A 126 -3.88 -17.08 11.07
C LEU A 126 -3.89 -15.57 10.78
N LEU A 127 -3.11 -15.11 9.80
CA LEU A 127 -3.11 -13.69 9.39
C LEU A 127 -4.51 -13.20 9.01
N ARG A 128 -5.25 -14.03 8.26
CA ARG A 128 -6.62 -13.72 7.84
C ARG A 128 -7.60 -13.73 9.02
N ALA A 129 -7.42 -14.65 9.95
CA ALA A 129 -8.26 -14.82 11.14
C ALA A 129 -7.99 -13.77 12.22
N ALA A 130 -6.77 -13.21 12.31
CA ALA A 130 -6.42 -12.21 13.30
C ALA A 130 -7.35 -10.97 13.22
N ARG A 131 -7.95 -10.59 14.34
CA ARG A 131 -8.96 -9.52 14.42
C ARG A 131 -8.37 -8.13 14.24
N ARG A 132 -7.17 -7.91 14.80
CA ARG A 132 -6.51 -6.61 14.86
C ARG A 132 -5.46 -6.41 13.77
N ILE A 133 -5.27 -7.41 12.91
CA ILE A 133 -4.34 -7.38 11.78
C ILE A 133 -5.18 -7.52 10.51
N GLU A 134 -4.94 -6.64 9.53
CA GLU A 134 -5.72 -6.62 8.30
C GLU A 134 -4.83 -6.26 7.11
N GLN A 135 -5.19 -6.80 5.94
CA GLN A 135 -4.55 -6.52 4.68
C GLN A 135 -5.32 -5.45 3.93
N ASN A 136 -4.62 -4.43 3.44
CA ASN A 136 -5.22 -3.38 2.65
C ASN A 136 -5.44 -3.81 1.19
N LYS A 137 -6.02 -2.91 0.38
CA LYS A 137 -6.33 -3.14 -1.04
C LYS A 137 -5.10 -3.34 -1.94
N PHE A 138 -3.90 -3.09 -1.43
CA PHE A 138 -2.63 -3.20 -2.14
C PHE A 138 -1.74 -4.30 -1.57
N GLY A 139 -2.30 -5.25 -0.82
CA GLY A 139 -1.58 -6.42 -0.32
C GLY A 139 -0.72 -6.17 0.93
N HIS A 140 -0.74 -4.96 1.49
CA HIS A 140 0.05 -4.64 2.67
C HIS A 140 -0.74 -4.89 3.95
N TRP A 141 -0.08 -5.49 4.93
CA TRP A 141 -0.60 -5.85 6.24
C TRP A 141 -0.14 -4.90 7.34
N GLY A 142 -0.99 -4.72 8.33
CA GLY A 142 -0.68 -3.94 9.52
C GLY A 142 -1.83 -3.95 10.51
N VAL A 143 -1.76 -3.08 11.52
CA VAL A 143 -2.84 -2.94 12.50
C VAL A 143 -4.09 -2.37 11.83
N TYR A 144 -5.25 -2.95 12.11
CA TYR A 144 -6.51 -2.68 11.40
C TYR A 144 -6.97 -1.21 11.42
N ASP A 145 -6.54 -0.43 12.43
CA ASP A 145 -6.92 0.96 12.62
C ASP A 145 -5.94 1.97 12.01
N TRP A 146 -4.81 1.50 11.49
CA TRP A 146 -3.83 2.32 10.80
C TRP A 146 -4.39 2.91 9.51
N ARG A 147 -4.03 4.16 9.21
CA ARG A 147 -4.49 4.88 8.02
C ARG A 147 -4.05 4.22 6.71
N GLU A 148 -2.91 3.53 6.72
CA GLU A 148 -2.42 2.78 5.56
C GLU A 148 -3.18 1.47 5.34
N ILE A 149 -3.83 0.94 6.37
CA ILE A 149 -4.62 -0.29 6.30
C ILE A 149 -6.07 0.03 5.98
N LYS A 150 -6.64 0.98 6.73
CA LYS A 150 -8.03 1.41 6.60
C LYS A 150 -8.09 2.94 6.43
N PRO A 151 -7.88 3.45 5.20
CA PRO A 151 -7.92 4.88 4.94
C PRO A 151 -9.33 5.43 5.19
N LYS A 152 -9.43 6.53 5.96
CA LYS A 152 -10.74 7.10 6.33
C LYS A 152 -11.02 8.43 5.64
N THR A 153 -9.96 9.19 5.35
CA THR A 153 -10.05 10.49 4.67
C THR A 153 -9.67 10.36 3.21
N ILE A 154 -10.08 11.34 2.41
CA ILE A 154 -9.61 11.46 1.02
C ILE A 154 -8.09 11.58 0.96
N ASN A 155 -7.48 12.24 1.95
CA ASN A 155 -6.05 12.43 2.02
C ASN A 155 -5.30 11.12 2.29
N ASP A 156 -5.83 10.25 3.17
CA ASP A 156 -5.28 8.90 3.38
C ASP A 156 -5.30 8.08 2.08
N LYS A 157 -6.39 8.19 1.30
CA LYS A 157 -6.53 7.50 0.01
C LYS A 157 -5.54 8.02 -1.02
N ILE A 158 -5.36 9.35 -1.12
CA ILE A 158 -4.37 9.97 -2.00
C ILE A 158 -2.96 9.45 -1.66
N TYR A 159 -2.60 9.43 -0.37
CA TYR A 159 -1.32 8.93 0.09
C TYR A 159 -1.08 7.48 -0.36
N LEU A 160 -2.06 6.60 -0.13
CA LEU A 160 -1.95 5.19 -0.53
C LEU A 160 -1.81 5.00 -2.05
N ILE A 161 -2.60 5.74 -2.84
CA ILE A 161 -2.51 5.68 -4.31
C ILE A 161 -1.14 6.11 -4.80
N LEU A 162 -0.60 7.21 -4.27
CA LEU A 162 0.73 7.68 -4.64
C LEU A 162 1.81 6.71 -4.16
N LYS A 163 1.77 6.28 -2.90
CA LYS A 163 2.74 5.34 -2.32
C LYS A 163 2.82 4.04 -3.14
N ASN A 164 1.68 3.46 -3.48
CA ASN A 164 1.63 2.23 -4.29
C ASN A 164 2.00 2.47 -5.76
N HIS A 165 1.75 3.67 -6.31
CA HIS A 165 2.14 3.98 -7.68
C HIS A 165 3.64 4.22 -7.85
N GLY A 166 4.32 4.71 -6.81
CA GLY A 166 5.78 4.88 -6.77
C GLY A 166 6.33 6.03 -7.62
N LYS A 167 5.48 6.81 -8.30
CA LYS A 167 5.89 7.97 -9.10
C LYS A 167 4.82 9.07 -9.13
N PRO A 168 5.18 10.31 -9.51
CA PRO A 168 4.23 11.41 -9.55
C PRO A 168 3.05 11.14 -10.50
N MET A 169 1.87 11.63 -10.14
CA MET A 169 0.61 11.39 -10.85
C MET A 169 -0.23 12.66 -10.92
N HIS A 170 -1.01 12.79 -12.00
CA HIS A 170 -1.87 13.95 -12.17
C HIS A 170 -3.06 13.88 -11.20
N PHE A 171 -3.47 15.00 -10.58
CA PHE A 171 -4.53 15.00 -9.57
C PHE A 171 -5.86 14.38 -10.05
N ALA A 172 -6.21 14.56 -11.33
CA ALA A 172 -7.39 13.93 -11.92
C ALA A 172 -7.25 12.40 -12.06
N GLU A 173 -6.05 11.91 -12.38
CA GLU A 173 -5.77 10.47 -12.43
C GLU A 173 -5.77 9.86 -11.03
N ILE A 174 -5.29 10.59 -10.02
CA ILE A 174 -5.35 10.18 -8.61
C ILE A 174 -6.82 9.99 -8.21
N ALA A 175 -7.69 10.96 -8.49
CA ALA A 175 -9.12 10.85 -8.22
C ALA A 175 -9.75 9.64 -8.94
N GLY A 176 -9.41 9.44 -10.22
CA GLY A 176 -9.85 8.28 -10.99
C GLY A 176 -9.44 6.95 -10.37
N LYS A 177 -8.18 6.81 -9.94
CA LYS A 177 -7.69 5.59 -9.27
C LYS A 177 -8.30 5.37 -7.90
N ILE A 178 -8.57 6.42 -7.12
CA ILE A 178 -9.31 6.29 -5.86
C ILE A 178 -10.69 5.67 -6.11
N ASN A 179 -11.37 6.12 -7.16
CA ASN A 179 -12.68 5.58 -7.54
C ASN A 179 -12.60 4.16 -8.10
N GLN A 180 -11.52 3.83 -8.81
CA GLN A 180 -11.27 2.46 -9.30
C GLN A 180 -11.02 1.47 -8.15
N VAL A 181 -10.27 1.87 -7.13
CA VAL A 181 -9.91 1.00 -6.01
C VAL A 181 -11.08 0.76 -5.04
N GLU A 182 -12.10 1.62 -5.07
CA GLU A 182 -13.31 1.51 -4.25
C GLU A 182 -13.01 1.25 -2.76
N PHE A 183 -12.18 2.10 -2.15
CA PHE A 183 -11.85 2.01 -0.72
C PHE A 183 -13.10 2.04 0.18
N ASP A 184 -14.10 2.80 -0.22
CA ASP A 184 -15.42 2.87 0.38
C ASP A 184 -16.46 3.26 -0.68
N LYS A 185 -17.71 3.44 -0.26
CA LYS A 185 -18.82 3.82 -1.15
C LYS A 185 -18.74 5.28 -1.64
N LYS A 186 -17.79 6.09 -1.15
CA LYS A 186 -17.70 7.52 -1.47
C LYS A 186 -16.79 7.73 -2.67
N GLN A 187 -17.31 8.42 -3.67
CA GLN A 187 -16.55 8.82 -4.85
C GLN A 187 -15.66 10.02 -4.52
N ALA A 188 -14.39 9.93 -4.93
CA ALA A 188 -13.44 11.02 -4.93
C ALA A 188 -13.76 12.01 -6.04
N ASN A 189 -13.88 13.28 -5.66
CA ASN A 189 -13.98 14.40 -6.58
C ASN A 189 -12.59 14.97 -6.87
N THR A 190 -12.32 15.24 -8.15
CA THR A 190 -11.05 15.82 -8.63
C THR A 190 -10.67 17.13 -7.94
N ALA A 191 -11.62 18.04 -7.70
CA ALA A 191 -11.36 19.31 -7.02
C ALA A 191 -10.98 19.11 -5.55
N THR A 192 -11.66 18.19 -4.85
CA THR A 192 -11.31 17.83 -3.47
C THR A 192 -9.92 17.22 -3.39
N VAL A 193 -9.59 16.29 -4.30
CA VAL A 193 -8.25 15.70 -4.36
C VAL A 193 -7.18 16.76 -4.59
N HIS A 194 -7.42 17.69 -5.51
CA HIS A 194 -6.50 18.79 -5.78
C HIS A 194 -6.29 19.69 -4.54
N ASN A 195 -7.35 20.04 -3.82
CA ASN A 195 -7.25 20.87 -2.63
C ASN A 195 -6.44 20.19 -1.52
N GLU A 196 -6.66 18.89 -1.30
CA GLU A 196 -5.94 18.10 -0.29
C GLU A 196 -4.45 17.96 -0.61
N LEU A 197 -4.12 17.80 -1.90
CA LEU A 197 -2.75 17.78 -2.39
C LEU A 197 -2.01 19.11 -2.17
N ILE A 198 -2.73 20.24 -2.19
CA ILE A 198 -2.17 21.57 -1.91
C ILE A 198 -2.00 21.80 -0.41
N LEU A 199 -2.97 21.37 0.41
CA LEU A 199 -3.02 21.66 1.84
C LEU A 199 -2.00 20.85 2.65
N ASP A 200 -1.72 19.60 2.26
CA ASP A 200 -0.86 18.70 3.02
C ASP A 200 0.61 18.75 2.56
N LYS A 201 1.51 18.99 3.52
CA LYS A 201 2.96 19.15 3.30
C LYS A 201 3.68 17.88 2.85
N LYS A 202 3.03 16.71 2.91
CA LYS A 202 3.62 15.44 2.44
C LYS A 202 3.60 15.31 0.92
N TYR A 203 2.93 16.21 0.21
CA TYR A 203 2.87 16.23 -1.24
C TYR A 203 3.68 17.39 -1.82
N VAL A 204 4.17 17.19 -3.03
CA VAL A 204 4.90 18.21 -3.79
C VAL A 204 4.40 18.27 -5.22
N LEU A 205 4.14 19.48 -5.71
CA LEU A 205 3.80 19.74 -7.11
C LEU A 205 5.09 19.69 -7.95
N VAL A 206 5.18 18.68 -8.81
CA VAL A 206 6.38 18.42 -9.64
C VAL A 206 6.18 18.79 -11.12
N GLY A 207 4.99 19.23 -11.50
CA GLY A 207 4.64 19.61 -12.88
C GLY A 207 3.19 20.10 -12.94
N ARG A 208 2.70 20.50 -14.11
CA ARG A 208 1.32 21.00 -14.27
C ARG A 208 0.32 19.92 -13.84
N GLY A 209 -0.25 20.10 -12.64
CA GLY A 209 -1.17 19.15 -12.02
C GLY A 209 -0.54 17.82 -11.56
N LEU A 210 0.77 17.62 -11.68
CA LEU A 210 1.47 16.39 -11.27
C LEU A 210 1.95 16.52 -9.83
N TYR A 211 1.54 15.59 -8.98
CA TYR A 211 1.91 15.54 -7.56
C TYR A 211 2.66 14.25 -7.23
N GLY A 212 3.66 14.34 -6.36
CA GLY A 212 4.36 13.19 -5.79
C GLY A 212 4.48 13.29 -4.27
N LEU A 213 4.94 12.22 -3.62
CA LEU A 213 5.31 12.26 -2.21
C LEU A 213 6.59 13.05 -2.02
N LYS A 214 6.65 13.85 -0.96
CA LYS A 214 7.82 14.66 -0.61
C LYS A 214 9.04 13.79 -0.30
N ASP A 215 8.83 12.65 0.33
CA ASP A 215 9.90 11.72 0.74
C ASP A 215 10.60 11.03 -0.45
N TRP A 216 10.04 11.15 -1.67
CA TRP A 216 10.70 10.70 -2.90
C TRP A 216 11.82 11.63 -3.36
N GLY A 217 12.07 12.75 -2.67
CA GLY A 217 13.14 13.69 -2.98
C GLY A 217 12.81 14.69 -4.10
N TYR A 218 11.58 14.70 -4.61
CA TYR A 218 11.16 15.68 -5.61
C TYR A 218 11.09 17.09 -5.01
N GLN A 219 11.74 18.05 -5.67
CA GLN A 219 11.73 19.44 -5.25
C GLN A 219 10.57 20.23 -5.89
N LYS A 220 10.04 21.21 -5.14
CA LYS A 220 9.01 22.14 -5.60
C LYS A 220 9.63 23.15 -6.58
N GLY A 221 8.95 23.41 -7.70
CA GLY A 221 9.34 24.46 -8.65
C GLY A 221 9.42 23.97 -10.10
N THR A 222 9.75 24.87 -11.00
CA THR A 222 10.04 24.61 -12.42
C THR A 222 11.39 23.91 -12.59
N VAL A 223 11.66 23.36 -13.78
CA VAL A 223 12.98 22.79 -14.09
C VAL A 223 14.08 23.85 -13.95
N ALA A 224 13.76 25.11 -14.23
CA ALA A 224 14.67 26.23 -14.01
C ALA A 224 14.98 26.46 -12.52
N ASP A 225 14.03 26.25 -11.60
CA ASP A 225 14.32 26.37 -10.16
C ASP A 225 15.34 25.32 -9.71
N VAL A 226 15.18 24.08 -10.17
CA VAL A 226 16.12 22.98 -9.88
C VAL A 226 17.50 23.22 -10.50
N ILE A 227 17.55 23.73 -11.74
CA ILE A 227 18.82 24.10 -12.38
C ILE A 227 19.51 25.21 -11.58
N ALA A 228 18.78 26.23 -11.14
CA ALA A 228 19.34 27.34 -10.38
C ALA A 228 19.90 26.87 -9.03
N GLU A 229 19.20 25.98 -8.34
CA GLU A 229 19.67 25.37 -7.09
C GLU A 229 20.96 24.55 -7.32
N ILE A 230 21.00 23.69 -8.35
CA ILE A 230 22.20 22.90 -8.69
C ILE A 230 23.40 23.80 -8.99
N LEU A 231 23.20 24.89 -9.74
CA LEU A 231 24.25 25.84 -10.08
C LEU A 231 24.72 26.64 -8.86
N ASN A 232 23.81 27.04 -7.97
CA ASN A 232 24.14 27.73 -6.72
C ASN A 232 24.87 26.81 -5.73
N GLU A 233 24.43 25.56 -5.58
CA GLU A 233 25.11 24.54 -4.76
C GLU A 233 26.53 24.24 -5.28
N ALA A 234 26.70 24.18 -6.60
CA ALA A 234 28.00 23.94 -7.22
C ALA A 234 28.96 25.14 -7.07
N GLY A 235 28.44 26.36 -6.87
CA GLY A 235 29.22 27.59 -6.74
C GLY A 235 30.05 27.96 -7.98
N ALA A 236 29.89 27.24 -9.10
CA ALA A 236 30.69 27.38 -10.31
C ALA A 236 29.87 27.12 -11.58
N ALA A 237 30.33 27.64 -12.71
CA ALA A 237 29.68 27.42 -13.99
C ALA A 237 29.81 25.95 -14.43
N MET A 238 28.69 25.32 -14.81
CA MET A 238 28.62 23.91 -15.18
C MET A 238 28.32 23.73 -16.67
N SER A 239 28.82 22.65 -17.27
CA SER A 239 28.48 22.30 -18.64
C SER A 239 27.02 21.85 -18.76
N ARG A 240 26.47 21.92 -19.98
CA ARG A 240 25.11 21.46 -20.25
C ARG A 240 24.88 20.02 -19.80
N ASP A 241 25.79 19.12 -20.12
CA ASP A 241 25.61 17.69 -19.86
C ASP A 241 25.67 17.35 -18.37
N GLU A 242 26.56 18.02 -17.62
CA GLU A 242 26.60 17.90 -16.16
C GLU A 242 25.30 18.36 -15.51
N ILE A 243 24.74 19.49 -15.98
CA ILE A 243 23.46 19.99 -15.48
C ILE A 243 22.33 19.01 -15.82
N ILE A 244 22.30 18.48 -17.05
CA ILE A 244 21.30 17.50 -17.47
C ILE A 244 21.35 16.28 -16.55
N ASN A 245 22.53 15.71 -16.31
CA ASN A 245 22.68 14.52 -15.48
C ASN A 245 22.22 14.79 -14.03
N LYS A 246 22.67 15.89 -13.42
CA LYS A 246 22.23 16.26 -12.06
C LYS A 246 20.74 16.55 -11.95
N VAL A 247 20.13 17.18 -12.96
CA VAL A 247 18.69 17.42 -12.97
C VAL A 247 17.91 16.11 -13.11
N LEU A 248 18.40 15.17 -13.93
CA LEU A 248 17.77 13.85 -14.09
C LEU A 248 17.88 12.99 -12.83
N GLU A 249 18.95 13.16 -12.03
CA GLU A 249 19.09 12.54 -10.70
C GLU A 249 18.06 13.10 -9.70
N LYS A 250 17.85 14.42 -9.70
CA LYS A 250 16.92 15.08 -8.76
C LYS A 250 15.45 15.08 -9.23
N ARG A 251 15.17 14.88 -10.52
CA ARG A 251 13.82 15.05 -11.09
C ARG A 251 13.57 14.21 -12.35
N LEU A 252 12.38 13.59 -12.40
CA LEU A 252 11.91 12.86 -13.57
C LEU A 252 11.45 13.82 -14.69
N VAL A 253 12.38 14.24 -15.55
CA VAL A 253 12.12 15.13 -16.70
C VAL A 253 12.84 14.63 -17.95
N LYS A 254 12.38 15.06 -19.14
CA LYS A 254 13.10 14.74 -20.38
C LYS A 254 14.31 15.68 -20.54
N LYS A 255 15.40 15.18 -21.14
CA LYS A 255 16.57 16.00 -21.50
C LYS A 255 16.20 17.29 -22.24
N ALA A 256 15.27 17.19 -23.20
CA ALA A 256 14.78 18.33 -23.96
C ALA A 256 14.16 19.43 -23.07
N THR A 257 13.49 19.06 -21.98
CA THR A 257 12.89 20.01 -21.03
C THR A 257 13.96 20.75 -20.23
N VAL A 258 15.05 20.08 -19.86
CA VAL A 258 16.20 20.70 -19.20
C VAL A 258 16.90 21.67 -20.14
N ILE A 259 17.11 21.27 -21.40
CA ILE A 259 17.70 22.13 -22.42
C ILE A 259 16.85 23.38 -22.64
N LEU A 260 15.53 23.23 -22.76
CA LEU A 260 14.60 24.35 -22.92
C LEU A 260 14.65 25.29 -21.72
N ALA A 261 14.71 24.76 -20.49
CA ALA A 261 14.83 25.57 -19.28
C ALA A 261 16.17 26.35 -19.22
N LEU A 262 17.27 25.74 -19.68
CA LEU A 262 18.57 26.42 -19.81
C LEU A 262 18.60 27.54 -20.86
N MET A 263 17.58 27.64 -21.72
CA MET A 263 17.45 28.74 -22.70
C MET A 263 16.80 30.00 -22.09
N ASP A 264 16.32 29.92 -20.85
CA ASP A 264 15.80 31.06 -20.11
C ASP A 264 16.94 32.05 -19.80
N LYS A 265 17.05 33.10 -20.63
CA LYS A 265 18.09 34.13 -20.54
C LYS A 265 17.89 35.06 -19.34
N ASP A 266 16.70 35.10 -18.76
CA ASP A 266 16.43 35.92 -17.59
C ASP A 266 17.00 35.26 -16.34
N ARG A 267 17.15 33.93 -16.36
CA ARG A 267 17.62 33.13 -15.21
C ARG A 267 19.04 32.60 -15.33
N PHE A 268 19.51 32.33 -16.54
CA PHE A 268 20.79 31.69 -16.78
C PHE A 268 21.66 32.47 -17.76
N GLU A 269 22.94 32.60 -17.42
CA GLU A 269 23.95 33.15 -18.30
C GLU A 269 24.84 32.02 -18.82
N LYS A 270 25.11 32.04 -20.14
CA LYS A 270 25.97 31.06 -20.80
C LYS A 270 27.28 31.73 -21.26
N ALA A 271 28.41 31.25 -20.76
CA ALA A 271 29.75 31.66 -21.17
C ALA A 271 30.59 30.40 -21.44
N ASP A 272 31.31 30.36 -22.57
CA ASP A 272 32.21 29.25 -22.96
C ASP A 272 31.60 27.84 -22.86
N GLY A 273 30.33 27.72 -23.24
CA GLY A 273 29.62 26.43 -23.21
C GLY A 273 29.15 26.00 -21.81
N LYS A 274 29.46 26.78 -20.77
CA LYS A 274 29.02 26.56 -19.38
C LYS A 274 27.92 27.55 -19.00
N TYR A 275 27.12 27.17 -18.01
CA TYR A 275 25.99 27.95 -17.51
C TYR A 275 26.20 28.31 -16.04
N LYS A 276 25.77 29.52 -15.64
CA LYS A 276 25.71 30.01 -14.26
C LYS A 276 24.36 30.69 -14.01
N VAL A 277 23.95 30.81 -12.74
CA VAL A 277 22.76 31.61 -12.38
C VAL A 277 23.07 33.08 -12.66
N ARG A 278 22.13 33.76 -13.31
CA ARG A 278 22.26 35.19 -13.59
C ARG A 278 22.11 35.97 -12.27
N SER A 279 23.11 36.81 -11.98
CA SER A 279 23.14 37.72 -10.83
C SER A 279 22.33 38.98 -11.11
#